data_AF-A0A7C3NYW9-F1
#
_entry.id   AF-A0A7C3NYW9-F1
#
_cell.length_a   1.000
_cell.length_b   1.000
_cell.length_c   1.000
_cell.angle_alpha   90.00
_cell.angle_beta   90.00
_cell.angle_gamma   90.00
#
_symmetry.space_group_name_H-M   'P 1'
#
loop_
_entity.id
_entity.type
_entity.pdbx_description
1 polymer ?
#
loop_
_entity_poly.entity_id
_entity_poly.type
_entity_poly.pdbx_seq_one_letter_code
_entity_poly.pdbx_strand_id
1 'polypeptide(L)'
;MSSVSVPIFVEAGDATSRLHYKATLTRSGQPVAAEELTISLEGDGSLQPGHDAKRIVRETDASGVVPVTWYRRTIFGRNIKATLSVSAPHADCSLTLEPAAAPETLPTGWKFTVR
;
A
#
# COMPACT_ATOMS: atom_id res chain seq x y z
N MET A 1 9.29 3.63 -16.38
CA MET A 1 8.55 3.71 -15.12
C MET A 1 7.08 3.50 -15.40
N SER A 2 6.46 2.55 -14.73
CA SER A 2 5.02 2.27 -14.77
C SER A 2 4.41 2.69 -13.43
N SER A 3 3.23 3.29 -13.41
CA SER A 3 2.59 3.76 -12.18
C SER A 3 1.07 3.69 -12.24
N VAL A 4 0.45 3.38 -11.11
CA VAL A 4 -1.01 3.37 -10.93
C VAL A 4 -1.37 4.11 -9.65
N SER A 5 -2.53 4.77 -9.63
CA SER A 5 -3.03 5.47 -8.45
C SER A 5 -4.51 5.20 -8.22
N VAL A 6 -4.91 5.14 -6.95
CA VAL A 6 -6.31 5.02 -6.53
C VAL A 6 -6.65 6.09 -5.49
N PRO A 7 -7.83 6.71 -5.57
CA PRO A 7 -8.29 7.63 -4.54
C PRO A 7 -8.74 6.86 -3.29
N ILE A 8 -8.55 7.49 -2.14
CA ILE A 8 -9.07 7.08 -0.84
C ILE A 8 -10.00 8.17 -0.34
N PHE A 9 -11.23 7.79 -0.03
CA PHE A 9 -12.21 8.65 0.59
C PHE A 9 -12.84 7.93 1.78
N VAL A 10 -12.81 8.55 2.95
CA VAL A 10 -13.46 8.05 4.16
C VAL A 10 -14.24 9.20 4.80
N GLU A 11 -15.51 8.98 5.11
CA GLU A 11 -16.37 10.03 5.68
C GLU A 11 -16.04 10.31 7.16
N ALA A 12 -16.39 11.51 7.62
CA ALA A 12 -16.13 11.98 8.98
C ALA A 12 -16.61 11.04 10.10
N GLY A 13 -17.73 10.34 9.88
CA GLY A 13 -18.36 9.42 10.82
C GLY A 13 -18.01 7.95 10.64
N ASP A 14 -17.25 7.61 9.59
CA ASP A 14 -16.86 6.22 9.34
C ASP A 14 -15.82 5.78 10.41
N ALA A 15 -15.96 4.56 10.94
CA ALA A 15 -15.04 3.99 11.92
C ALA A 15 -13.80 3.34 11.28
N THR A 16 -13.69 3.36 9.94
CA THR A 16 -12.58 2.78 9.18
C THR A 16 -11.25 3.36 9.65
N SER A 17 -10.41 2.47 10.19
CA SER A 17 -9.08 2.78 10.70
C SER A 17 -7.96 2.35 9.75
N ARG A 18 -8.27 1.45 8.81
CA ARG A 18 -7.33 0.94 7.82
C ARG A 18 -8.05 0.45 6.57
N LEU A 19 -7.37 0.57 5.43
CA LEU A 19 -7.80 0.02 4.14
C LEU A 19 -6.66 -0.80 3.56
N HIS A 20 -6.99 -1.93 2.96
CA HIS A 20 -6.03 -2.85 2.40
C HIS A 20 -6.13 -2.84 0.88
N TYR A 21 -4.98 -2.85 0.24
CA TYR A 21 -4.84 -2.88 -1.21
C TYR A 21 -3.82 -3.93 -1.61
N LYS A 22 -3.98 -4.43 -2.82
CA LYS A 22 -3.05 -5.36 -3.45
C LYS A 22 -2.50 -4.71 -4.70
N ALA A 23 -1.19 -4.46 -4.70
CA ALA A 23 -0.48 -4.08 -5.91
C ALA A 23 0.02 -5.36 -6.60
N THR A 24 -0.26 -5.52 -7.89
CA THR A 24 0.20 -6.68 -8.68
C THR A 24 1.04 -6.19 -9.84
N LEU A 25 2.23 -6.76 -9.99
CA LEU A 25 3.18 -6.45 -11.05
C LEU A 25 3.32 -7.64 -11.99
N THR A 26 3.11 -7.38 -13.28
CA THR A 26 3.33 -8.38 -14.34
C THR A 26 4.20 -7.81 -15.45
N ARG A 27 4.97 -8.67 -16.13
CA ARG A 27 5.72 -8.33 -17.34
C ARG A 27 5.37 -9.36 -18.41
N SER A 28 4.85 -8.91 -19.54
CA SER A 28 4.33 -9.80 -20.60
C SER A 28 3.32 -10.84 -20.09
N GLY A 29 2.49 -10.46 -19.11
CA GLY A 29 1.47 -11.33 -18.51
C GLY A 29 1.96 -12.31 -17.44
N GLN A 30 3.26 -12.35 -17.15
CA GLN A 30 3.83 -13.18 -16.08
C GLN A 30 4.10 -12.36 -14.81
N PRO A 31 3.93 -12.92 -13.60
CA PRO A 31 4.24 -12.23 -12.36
C PRO A 31 5.74 -11.93 -12.26
N VAL A 32 6.08 -10.75 -11.73
CA VAL A 32 7.47 -10.34 -11.52
C VAL A 32 7.77 -10.37 -10.03
N ALA A 33 8.59 -11.33 -9.60
CA ALA A 33 9.05 -11.46 -8.22
C ALA A 33 10.32 -10.66 -7.94
N ALA A 34 10.58 -10.36 -6.67
CA ALA A 34 11.79 -9.69 -6.20
C ALA A 34 12.01 -8.29 -6.81
N GLU A 35 10.94 -7.61 -7.23
CA GLU A 35 11.01 -6.27 -7.83
C GLU A 35 10.59 -5.21 -6.82
N GLU A 36 11.39 -4.14 -6.71
CA GLU A 36 11.10 -3.04 -5.81
C GLU A 36 10.01 -2.11 -6.36
N LEU A 37 8.89 -2.05 -5.64
CA LEU A 37 7.83 -1.09 -5.88
C LEU A 37 7.94 0.08 -4.90
N THR A 38 7.88 1.31 -5.42
CA THR A 38 7.72 2.51 -4.59
C THR A 38 6.25 2.80 -4.40
N ILE A 39 5.81 2.82 -3.15
CA ILE A 39 4.45 3.15 -2.74
C ILE A 39 4.48 4.54 -2.10
N SER A 40 3.62 5.45 -2.57
CA SER A 40 3.50 6.80 -2.04
C SER A 40 2.05 7.16 -1.72
N LEU A 41 1.87 8.03 -0.73
CA LEU A 41 0.58 8.52 -0.29
C LEU A 41 0.60 10.04 -0.28
N GLU A 42 -0.32 10.64 -1.01
CA GLU A 42 -0.61 12.06 -0.92
C GLU A 42 -1.90 12.27 -0.10
N GLY A 43 -1.91 13.24 0.81
CA GLY A 43 -3.07 13.53 1.66
C GLY A 43 -3.09 12.79 2.99
N ASP A 44 -4.29 12.52 3.50
CA ASP A 44 -4.52 12.03 4.86
C ASP A 44 -4.09 10.57 5.08
N GLY A 45 -3.69 10.25 6.31
CA GLY A 45 -3.34 8.88 6.73
C GLY A 45 -1.85 8.55 6.62
N SER A 46 -1.50 7.28 6.61
CA SER A 46 -0.11 6.79 6.62
C SER A 46 -0.01 5.39 6.01
N LEU A 47 1.18 5.05 5.52
CA LEU A 47 1.54 3.72 5.03
C LEU A 47 2.16 2.82 6.11
N GLN A 48 2.29 3.31 7.35
CA GLN A 48 2.84 2.55 8.47
C GLN A 48 2.04 2.81 9.75
N PRO A 49 1.73 1.75 10.53
CA PRO A 49 0.99 1.92 11.77
C PRO A 49 1.80 2.77 12.76
N GLY A 50 1.15 3.74 13.41
CA GLY A 50 1.77 4.57 14.44
C GLY A 50 2.76 5.64 13.96
N HIS A 51 3.13 5.66 12.67
CA HIS A 51 4.07 6.63 12.10
C HIS A 51 3.42 7.43 10.96
N ASP A 52 4.02 8.54 10.54
CA ASP A 52 3.59 9.31 9.37
C ASP A 52 4.44 8.95 8.15
N ALA A 53 4.26 7.74 7.63
CA ALA A 53 4.97 7.27 6.46
C ALA A 53 4.17 7.61 5.20
N LYS A 54 4.66 8.57 4.41
CA LYS A 54 4.06 8.93 3.11
C LYS A 54 4.69 8.18 1.93
N ARG A 55 5.80 7.49 2.17
CA ARG A 55 6.51 6.72 1.15
C ARG A 55 7.15 5.51 1.78
N ILE A 56 6.98 4.35 1.16
CA ILE A 56 7.68 3.11 1.49
C ILE A 56 8.11 2.39 0.22
N VAL A 57 9.12 1.55 0.34
CA VAL A 57 9.54 0.61 -0.71
C VAL A 57 9.23 -0.80 -0.24
N ARG A 58 8.72 -1.63 -1.15
CA ARG A 58 8.38 -3.03 -0.91
C ARG A 58 8.73 -3.86 -2.12
N GLU A 59 9.22 -5.06 -1.86
CA GLU A 59 9.54 -6.03 -2.88
C GLU A 59 8.34 -6.92 -3.19
N THR A 60 8.10 -7.23 -4.46
CA THR A 60 7.06 -8.19 -4.89
C THR A 60 7.40 -9.61 -4.47
N ASP A 61 6.39 -10.36 -4.03
CA ASP A 61 6.53 -11.78 -3.74
C ASP A 61 6.62 -12.65 -5.00
N ALA A 62 6.69 -13.98 -4.83
CA ALA A 62 6.74 -14.94 -5.93
C ALA A 62 5.52 -14.87 -6.88
N SER A 63 4.40 -14.29 -6.43
CA SER A 63 3.20 -14.07 -7.23
C SER A 63 3.15 -12.68 -7.88
N GLY A 64 4.21 -11.88 -7.72
CA GLY A 64 4.28 -10.52 -8.24
C GLY A 64 3.45 -9.53 -7.42
N VAL A 65 3.14 -9.85 -6.17
CA VAL A 65 2.20 -9.10 -5.33
C VAL A 65 2.91 -8.34 -4.23
N VAL A 66 2.43 -7.13 -3.94
CA VAL A 66 2.77 -6.36 -2.75
C VAL A 66 1.48 -5.96 -2.00
N PRO A 67 1.29 -6.40 -0.75
CA PRO A 67 0.21 -5.90 0.09
C PRO A 67 0.53 -4.48 0.57
N VAL A 68 -0.46 -3.59 0.44
CA VAL A 68 -0.36 -2.19 0.87
C VAL A 68 -1.48 -1.92 1.86
N THR A 69 -1.14 -1.32 3.01
CA THR A 69 -2.14 -0.91 3.99
C THR A 69 -2.05 0.59 4.21
N TRP A 70 -3.17 1.26 3.99
CA TRP A 70 -3.36 2.63 4.42
C TRP A 70 -3.93 2.63 5.84
N TYR A 71 -3.40 3.49 6.70
CA TYR A 71 -3.82 3.67 8.08
C TYR A 71 -4.39 5.07 8.26
N ARG A 72 -5.57 5.15 8.85
CA ARG A 72 -6.12 6.41 9.32
C ARG A 72 -5.29 6.87 10.52
N ARG A 73 -4.60 8.00 10.36
CA ARG A 73 -4.08 8.73 11.52
C ARG A 73 -5.28 9.30 12.25
N THR A 74 -5.21 9.37 13.58
CA THR A 74 -6.20 9.85 14.60
C THR A 74 -6.87 11.20 14.26
N ILE A 75 -7.53 11.24 13.11
CA ILE A 75 -8.19 12.35 12.45
C ILE A 75 -9.66 11.95 12.45
N PHE A 76 -10.34 12.28 13.53
CA PHE A 76 -11.75 11.96 13.74
C PHE A 76 -12.61 13.20 13.46
N GLY A 77 -13.83 13.00 12.97
CA GLY A 77 -14.79 14.10 12.77
C GLY A 77 -14.58 14.94 11.50
N ARG A 78 -13.72 14.52 10.56
CA ARG A 78 -13.65 15.13 9.21
C ARG A 78 -13.51 14.09 8.12
N ASN A 79 -13.93 14.45 6.92
CA ASN A 79 -13.71 13.64 5.72
C ASN A 79 -12.20 13.52 5.44
N ILE A 80 -11.78 12.32 5.09
CA ILE A 80 -10.42 11.95 4.73
C ILE A 80 -10.34 11.91 3.21
N LYS A 81 -9.29 12.54 2.65
CA LYS A 81 -8.96 12.45 1.23
C LYS A 81 -7.48 12.13 1.08
N ALA A 82 -7.19 11.06 0.34
CA ALA A 82 -5.83 10.71 -0.01
C ALA A 82 -5.76 10.06 -1.39
N THR A 83 -4.56 10.05 -1.98
CA THR A 83 -4.26 9.33 -3.21
C THR A 83 -3.13 8.36 -2.93
N LEU A 84 -3.41 7.07 -3.11
CA LEU A 84 -2.41 6.02 -2.99
C LEU A 84 -1.85 5.73 -4.38
N SER A 85 -0.53 5.85 -4.54
CA SER A 85 0.17 5.59 -5.78
C SER A 85 1.20 4.49 -5.58
N VAL A 86 1.33 3.63 -6.59
CA VAL A 86 2.38 2.61 -6.65
C VAL A 86 3.11 2.78 -7.98
N SER A 87 4.43 2.64 -7.95
CA SER A 87 5.27 2.75 -9.13
C SER A 87 6.30 1.64 -9.19
N ALA A 88 6.51 1.13 -10.40
CA ALA A 88 7.53 0.17 -10.74
C ALA A 88 8.63 0.87 -11.56
N PRO A 89 9.91 0.51 -11.37
CA PRO A 89 11.03 1.17 -12.04
C PRO A 89 10.97 0.98 -13.56
N HIS A 90 10.57 -0.22 -14.01
CA HIS A 90 10.55 -0.56 -15.43
C HIS A 90 9.23 -0.18 -16.11
N ALA A 91 9.31 0.29 -17.36
CA ALA A 91 8.16 0.75 -18.15
C ALA A 91 7.40 -0.38 -18.86
N ASP A 92 8.04 -1.54 -19.04
CA ASP A 92 7.50 -2.74 -19.68
C ASP A 92 6.64 -3.58 -18.73
N CYS A 93 6.55 -3.19 -17.45
CA CYS A 93 5.69 -3.84 -16.49
C CYS A 93 4.28 -3.23 -16.46
N SER A 94 3.27 -4.09 -16.41
CA SER A 94 1.89 -3.72 -16.11
C SER A 94 1.66 -3.82 -14.60
N LEU A 95 1.18 -2.72 -14.02
CA LEU A 95 0.94 -2.58 -12.59
C LEU A 95 -0.55 -2.34 -12.34
N THR A 96 -1.16 -3.15 -11.48
CA THR A 96 -2.54 -2.96 -11.02
C THR A 96 -2.55 -2.69 -9.53
N LEU A 97 -3.54 -1.93 -9.06
CA LEU A 97 -3.76 -1.62 -7.65
C LEU A 97 -5.25 -1.69 -7.36
N GLU A 98 -5.64 -2.62 -6.50
CA GLU A 98 -7.05 -2.89 -6.20
C GLU A 98 -7.29 -3.04 -4.70
N PRO A 99 -8.50 -2.71 -4.20
CA PRO A 99 -8.88 -3.01 -2.83
C PRO A 99 -8.78 -4.51 -2.55
N ALA A 100 -8.33 -4.86 -1.35
CA ALA A 100 -8.17 -6.25 -0.93
C ALA A 100 -8.81 -6.48 0.45
N ALA A 101 -9.11 -7.74 0.75
CA ALA A 101 -9.38 -8.13 2.12
C ALA A 101 -8.16 -7.86 3.01
N ALA A 102 -8.37 -7.80 4.32
CA ALA A 102 -7.26 -7.75 5.26
C ALA A 102 -6.30 -8.91 4.97
N PRO A 103 -4.98 -8.67 4.90
CA PRO A 103 -4.04 -9.76 4.72
C PRO A 103 -4.24 -10.74 5.87
N GLU A 104 -4.42 -12.02 5.54
CA GLU A 104 -4.29 -13.09 6.53
C GLU A 104 -2.93 -12.86 7.20
N THR A 105 -2.94 -12.66 8.51
CA THR A 105 -1.80 -12.23 9.32
C THR A 105 -0.47 -12.79 8.82
N LEU A 106 0.30 -12.00 8.07
CA LEU A 106 1.69 -12.32 7.81
C LEU A 106 2.41 -12.24 9.16
N PRO A 107 3.30 -13.18 9.50
CA PRO A 107 4.08 -13.10 10.71
C PRO A 107 4.79 -11.75 10.67
N THR A 108 4.43 -10.87 11.58
CA THR A 108 5.09 -9.59 11.76
C THR A 108 6.55 -9.92 12.05
N GLY A 109 7.40 -9.85 11.03
CA GLY A 109 8.87 -9.99 11.13
C GLY A 109 9.52 -8.90 11.98
N TRP A 110 8.74 -8.23 12.82
CA TRP A 110 9.14 -7.35 13.89
C TRP A 110 9.68 -8.21 15.01
N LYS A 111 10.95 -8.61 14.90
CA LYS A 111 11.72 -8.99 16.08
C LYS A 111 11.88 -7.71 16.90
N PHE A 112 11.07 -7.55 17.94
CA PHE A 112 11.45 -6.68 19.06
C PHE A 112 12.69 -7.30 19.68
N THR A 113 13.87 -6.79 19.33
CA THR A 113 15.07 -7.07 20.11
C THR A 113 14.94 -6.31 21.42
N VAL A 114 14.39 -6.98 22.43
CA VAL A 114 14.53 -6.54 23.82
C VAL A 114 16.01 -6.70 24.17
N ARG A 115 16.68 -5.58 24.47
CA ARG A 115 18.00 -5.57 25.11
C ARG A 115 17.85 -5.81 26.59
#